data_AF-A0A8T1S884-F1
#
_entry.id   AF-A0A8T1S884-F1
#
_cell.length_a   1.000
_cell.length_b   1.000
_cell.length_c   1.000
_cell.angle_alpha   90.00
_cell.angle_beta   90.00
_cell.angle_gamma   90.00
#
_symmetry.space_group_name_H-M   'P 1'
#
loop_
_entity.id
_entity.type
_entity.pdbx_description
1 polymer ?
#
loop_
_entity_poly.entity_id
_entity_poly.type
_entity_poly.pdbx_seq_one_letter_code
_entity_poly.pdbx_strand_id
1 'polypeptide(L)'
;MRVLKILVLLFLLHVVRGSMVQLKNGGYEDIVIAINPELPEDPNIIRNIQDMVKEASSYLFNATKKRFFFKAVKIIIPLHWQTKFQNSSIKTESYDKADVIVANPFLKYGDDPYTLQYGGCGEKGRYIHFTPDFLLNDKLYNIYGSRAKVFVHEWAHLRWGVFDEYNNDAPFYMSANAGTASVEATRYQCFRFC
;
A
#
# COMPACT_ATOMS: atom_id res chain seq x y z
N MET A 1 12.10 -20.79 39.58
CA MET A 1 11.71 -21.28 38.23
C MET A 1 10.32 -20.87 37.75
N ARG A 2 9.31 -20.63 38.62
CA ARG A 2 7.99 -20.14 38.18
C ARG A 2 7.99 -18.69 37.66
N VAL A 3 8.77 -17.81 38.29
CA VAL A 3 8.87 -16.38 37.92
C VAL A 3 9.52 -16.18 36.55
N LEU A 4 10.51 -17.01 36.20
CA LEU A 4 11.20 -16.96 34.90
C LEU A 4 10.28 -17.35 33.75
N LYS A 5 9.35 -18.29 33.96
CA LYS A 5 8.33 -18.67 32.96
C LYS A 5 7.31 -17.55 32.71
N ILE A 6 6.99 -16.74 33.73
CA ILE A 6 6.07 -15.60 33.60
C ILE A 6 6.72 -14.46 32.82
N LEU A 7 8.02 -14.18 33.04
CA LEU A 7 8.75 -13.19 32.26
C LEU A 7 8.86 -13.58 30.77
N VAL A 8 9.10 -14.85 30.47
CA VAL A 8 9.14 -15.35 29.08
C VAL A 8 7.78 -15.24 28.39
N LEU A 9 6.67 -15.43 29.12
CA LEU A 9 5.31 -15.25 28.58
C LEU A 9 4.97 -13.77 28.30
N LEU A 10 5.48 -12.84 29.10
CA LEU A 10 5.32 -11.39 28.90
C LEU A 10 6.15 -10.86 27.72
N PHE A 11 7.31 -11.44 27.42
CA PHE A 11 8.08 -11.13 26.21
C PHE A 11 7.43 -11.65 24.91
N LEU A 12 6.49 -12.61 24.99
CA LEU A 12 5.70 -13.08 23.84
C LEU A 12 4.50 -12.17 23.50
N LEU A 13 4.14 -11.22 24.38
CA LEU A 13 3.21 -10.13 24.09
C LEU A 13 3.94 -8.91 23.50
N HIS A 14 4.89 -9.14 22.59
CA HIS A 14 5.12 -8.13 21.56
C HIS A 14 3.86 -8.14 20.69
N VAL A 15 2.92 -7.24 21.03
CA VAL A 15 1.81 -6.91 20.12
C VAL A 15 2.47 -6.55 18.80
N VAL A 16 2.40 -7.47 17.84
CA VAL A 16 2.87 -7.24 16.48
C VAL A 16 2.03 -6.07 15.97
N ARG A 17 2.62 -4.88 15.97
CA ARG A 17 2.02 -3.68 15.37
C ARG A 17 2.06 -3.90 13.87
N GLY A 18 1.00 -4.53 13.36
CA GLY A 18 0.83 -4.85 11.95
C GLY A 18 -0.57 -4.49 11.50
N SER A 19 -0.68 -4.23 10.19
CA SER A 19 -1.93 -4.19 9.43
C SER A 19 -2.89 -5.29 9.88
N MET A 20 -4.14 -4.94 10.17
CA MET A 20 -5.19 -5.88 10.57
C MET A 20 -5.85 -6.58 9.37
N VAL A 21 -5.37 -6.32 8.16
CA VAL A 21 -5.95 -6.84 6.92
C VAL A 21 -5.97 -8.37 6.90
N GLN A 22 -7.17 -8.90 6.69
CA GLN A 22 -7.44 -10.33 6.60
C GLN A 22 -7.76 -10.71 5.16
N LEU A 23 -7.39 -11.93 4.77
CA LEU A 23 -7.78 -12.51 3.49
C LEU A 23 -8.77 -13.65 3.74
N LYS A 24 -10.04 -13.44 3.40
CA LYS A 24 -11.11 -14.45 3.57
C LYS A 24 -11.76 -14.75 2.23
N ASN A 25 -11.71 -16.01 1.81
CA ASN A 25 -12.31 -16.47 0.55
C ASN A 25 -11.89 -15.62 -0.66
N GLY A 26 -10.61 -15.23 -0.73
CA GLY A 26 -10.07 -14.38 -1.79
C GLY A 26 -10.31 -12.87 -1.62
N GLY A 27 -11.17 -12.46 -0.69
CA GLY A 27 -11.44 -11.05 -0.41
C GLY A 27 -10.56 -10.50 0.70
N TYR A 28 -9.86 -9.40 0.44
CA TYR A 28 -9.20 -8.61 1.47
C TYR A 28 -10.24 -7.80 2.27
N GLU A 29 -10.21 -7.96 3.58
CA GLU A 29 -11.06 -7.26 4.55
C GLU A 29 -10.18 -6.46 5.52
N ASP A 30 -10.79 -5.52 6.24
CA ASP A 30 -10.14 -4.70 7.28
C ASP A 30 -8.98 -3.84 6.76
N ILE A 31 -9.04 -3.42 5.49
CA ILE A 31 -8.10 -2.44 4.92
C ILE A 31 -8.45 -1.06 5.45
N VAL A 32 -7.45 -0.33 5.93
CA VAL A 32 -7.61 1.01 6.49
C VAL A 32 -6.91 2.04 5.61
N ILE A 33 -7.69 2.99 5.10
CA ILE A 33 -7.20 4.18 4.41
C ILE A 33 -7.43 5.38 5.33
N ALA A 34 -6.38 6.11 5.70
CA ALA A 34 -6.49 7.24 6.61
C ALA A 34 -6.10 8.56 5.93
N ILE A 35 -6.99 9.55 6.04
CA ILE A 35 -6.73 10.91 5.54
C ILE A 35 -6.12 11.73 6.68
N ASN A 36 -4.99 12.38 6.40
CA ASN A 36 -4.28 13.19 7.39
C ASN A 36 -5.12 14.43 7.77
N PRO A 37 -5.30 14.74 9.07
CA PRO A 37 -6.08 15.89 9.52
C PRO A 37 -5.48 17.27 9.18
N GLU A 38 -4.24 17.35 8.71
CA GLU A 38 -3.65 18.60 8.24
C GLU A 38 -4.10 18.98 6.82
N LEU A 39 -4.76 18.05 6.11
CA LEU A 39 -5.24 18.29 4.76
C LEU A 39 -6.53 19.12 4.77
N PRO A 40 -6.66 20.10 3.85
CA PRO A 40 -7.91 20.82 3.67
C PRO A 40 -9.03 19.85 3.24
N GLU A 41 -10.25 20.11 3.72
CA GLU A 41 -11.42 19.30 3.37
C GLU A 41 -11.73 19.42 1.86
N ASP A 42 -11.73 18.28 1.17
CA ASP A 42 -12.26 18.14 -0.18
C ASP A 42 -13.05 16.82 -0.29
N PRO A 43 -14.38 16.87 -0.45
CA PRO A 43 -15.21 15.67 -0.61
C PRO A 43 -14.80 14.76 -1.77
N ASN A 44 -14.14 15.31 -2.81
CA ASN A 44 -13.66 14.53 -3.94
C ASN A 44 -12.56 13.55 -3.56
N ILE A 45 -11.79 13.81 -2.49
CA ILE A 45 -10.78 12.86 -2.00
C ILE A 45 -11.46 11.54 -1.63
N ILE A 46 -12.53 11.60 -0.84
CA ILE A 46 -13.27 10.41 -0.40
C ILE A 46 -13.89 9.69 -1.60
N ARG A 47 -14.56 10.44 -2.50
CA ARG A 47 -15.18 9.90 -3.71
C ARG A 47 -14.15 9.19 -4.60
N ASN A 48 -13.03 9.84 -4.89
CA ASN A 48 -11.99 9.29 -5.74
C ASN A 48 -11.30 8.07 -5.10
N ILE A 49 -11.16 8.02 -3.77
CA ILE A 49 -10.70 6.81 -3.07
C ILE A 49 -11.69 5.66 -3.27
N GLN A 50 -13.00 5.91 -3.12
CA GLN A 50 -14.03 4.88 -3.33
C GLN A 50 -14.02 4.34 -4.75
N ASP A 51 -13.97 5.23 -5.75
CA ASP A 51 -13.93 4.89 -7.17
C ASP A 51 -12.66 4.07 -7.49
N MET A 52 -11.50 4.55 -7.02
CA MET A 52 -10.20 3.87 -7.18
C MET A 52 -10.23 2.46 -6.60
N VAL A 53 -10.68 2.29 -5.36
CA VAL A 53 -10.74 0.97 -4.69
C VAL A 53 -11.69 0.02 -5.41
N LYS A 54 -12.84 0.52 -5.89
CA LYS A 54 -13.84 -0.28 -6.60
C LYS A 54 -13.30 -0.80 -7.93
N GLU A 55 -12.69 0.07 -8.73
CA GLU A 55 -12.05 -0.32 -9.99
C GLU A 55 -10.85 -1.25 -9.73
N ALA A 56 -10.02 -0.92 -8.73
CA ALA A 56 -8.85 -1.72 -8.37
C ALA A 56 -9.23 -3.14 -7.93
N SER A 57 -10.37 -3.31 -7.25
CA SER A 57 -10.87 -4.63 -6.84
C SER A 57 -11.14 -5.51 -8.05
N SER A 58 -11.79 -4.95 -9.07
CA SER A 58 -12.07 -5.64 -10.33
C SER A 58 -10.79 -5.94 -11.11
N TYR A 59 -9.86 -4.98 -11.15
CA TYR A 59 -8.58 -5.13 -11.81
C TYR A 59 -7.73 -6.23 -11.17
N LEU A 60 -7.56 -6.21 -9.84
CA LEU A 60 -6.84 -7.23 -9.07
C LEU A 60 -7.45 -8.62 -9.27
N PHE A 61 -8.78 -8.72 -9.26
CA PHE A 61 -9.47 -9.98 -9.48
C PHE A 61 -9.12 -10.59 -10.83
N ASN A 62 -9.18 -9.79 -11.90
CA ASN A 62 -8.83 -10.25 -13.23
C ASN A 62 -7.34 -10.57 -13.36
N ALA A 63 -6.46 -9.70 -12.86
CA ALA A 63 -5.01 -9.87 -12.91
C ALA A 63 -4.53 -11.14 -12.17
N THR A 64 -5.22 -11.51 -11.08
CA THR A 64 -4.88 -12.69 -10.26
C THR A 64 -5.60 -13.96 -10.69
N LYS A 65 -6.14 -14.01 -11.92
CA LYS A 65 -6.93 -15.14 -12.43
C LYS A 65 -8.12 -15.49 -11.53
N LYS A 66 -8.86 -14.46 -11.10
CA LYS A 66 -10.08 -14.52 -10.28
C LYS A 66 -9.85 -15.03 -8.85
N ARG A 67 -8.70 -14.69 -8.25
CA ARG A 67 -8.33 -15.17 -6.91
C ARG A 67 -8.47 -14.14 -5.82
N PHE A 68 -8.01 -12.90 -6.07
CA PHE A 68 -7.93 -11.87 -5.03
C PHE A 68 -8.70 -10.62 -5.42
N PHE A 69 -9.38 -10.01 -4.45
CA PHE A 69 -10.14 -8.77 -4.66
C PHE A 69 -10.23 -7.98 -3.34
N PHE A 70 -10.58 -6.70 -3.42
CA PHE A 70 -10.88 -5.88 -2.25
C PHE A 70 -12.34 -6.03 -1.87
N LYS A 71 -12.60 -6.58 -0.68
CA LYS A 71 -13.95 -6.89 -0.22
C LYS A 71 -14.52 -5.82 0.70
N ALA A 72 -13.74 -5.35 1.67
CA ALA A 72 -14.17 -4.33 2.61
C ALA A 72 -13.02 -3.40 2.98
N VAL A 73 -13.25 -2.09 2.85
CA VAL A 73 -12.28 -1.03 3.13
C VAL A 73 -12.91 -0.01 4.06
N LYS A 74 -12.15 0.44 5.06
CA LYS A 74 -12.52 1.47 6.04
C LYS A 74 -11.74 2.73 5.72
N ILE A 75 -12.44 3.86 5.61
CA ILE A 75 -11.81 5.17 5.39
C ILE A 75 -11.92 5.96 6.70
N ILE A 76 -10.78 6.37 7.27
CA ILE A 76 -10.72 7.27 8.42
C ILE A 76 -10.71 8.70 7.91
N ILE A 77 -11.76 9.45 8.27
CA ILE A 77 -11.96 10.85 7.89
C ILE A 77 -11.58 11.74 9.09
N PRO A 78 -10.88 12.88 8.88
CA PRO A 78 -10.58 13.81 9.95
C PRO A 78 -11.82 14.32 10.67
N LEU A 79 -11.76 14.43 12.00
CA LEU A 79 -12.90 14.80 12.84
C LEU A 79 -13.51 16.18 12.54
N HIS A 80 -12.69 17.10 12.01
CA HIS A 80 -13.11 18.47 11.72
C HIS A 80 -13.75 18.63 10.33
N TRP A 81 -13.74 17.59 9.48
CA TRP A 81 -14.42 17.62 8.20
C TRP A 81 -15.94 17.59 8.41
N GLN A 82 -16.66 18.47 7.71
CA GLN A 82 -18.12 18.59 7.80
C GLN A 82 -18.82 17.41 7.11
N THR A 83 -18.17 16.81 6.12
CA THR A 83 -18.68 15.69 5.35
C THR A 83 -18.73 14.41 6.20
N LYS A 84 -19.81 14.25 6.96
CA LYS A 84 -20.07 13.06 7.78
C LYS A 84 -20.87 12.03 6.99
N PHE A 85 -20.18 11.19 6.22
CA PHE A 85 -20.79 9.97 5.66
C PHE A 85 -21.09 9.01 6.82
N GLN A 86 -22.34 9.04 7.31
CA GLN A 86 -22.94 8.13 8.31
C GLN A 86 -22.02 7.59 9.42
N ASN A 87 -22.23 8.14 10.61
CA ASN A 87 -21.65 7.74 11.90
C ASN A 87 -21.51 6.20 12.07
N SER A 88 -20.30 5.70 11.89
CA SER A 88 -19.82 4.57 12.68
C SER A 88 -18.56 5.03 13.40
N SER A 89 -18.64 5.20 14.72
CA SER A 89 -17.46 5.52 15.52
C SER A 89 -16.57 4.28 15.56
N ILE A 90 -15.72 4.10 14.56
CA ILE A 90 -14.72 3.03 14.56
C ILE A 90 -13.60 3.49 15.50
N LYS A 91 -13.69 3.09 16.77
CA LYS A 91 -12.73 3.48 17.83
C LYS A 91 -11.41 2.70 17.81
N THR A 92 -11.31 1.65 17.00
CA THR A 92 -10.17 0.71 17.05
C THR A 92 -9.06 1.04 16.05
N GLU A 93 -9.39 1.77 14.98
CA GLU A 93 -8.45 2.08 13.88
C GLU A 93 -7.79 3.44 14.13
N SER A 94 -6.48 3.53 13.88
CA SER A 94 -5.69 4.74 14.09
C SER A 94 -4.86 5.07 12.85
N TYR A 95 -4.60 6.35 12.60
CA TYR A 95 -3.78 6.82 11.48
C TYR A 95 -2.43 6.08 11.40
N ASP A 96 -1.74 5.91 12.53
CA ASP A 96 -0.44 5.21 12.63
C ASP A 96 -0.46 3.72 12.26
N LYS A 97 -1.65 3.14 12.09
CA LYS A 97 -1.86 1.72 11.74
C LYS A 97 -2.53 1.55 10.38
N ALA A 98 -2.71 2.64 9.63
CA ALA A 98 -3.34 2.60 8.33
C ALA A 98 -2.46 1.86 7.31
N ASP A 99 -3.08 1.10 6.43
CA ASP A 99 -2.43 0.46 5.29
C ASP A 99 -2.09 1.46 4.19
N VAL A 100 -2.92 2.49 4.08
CA VAL A 100 -2.82 3.57 3.10
C VAL A 100 -3.02 4.88 3.83
N ILE A 101 -2.11 5.83 3.63
CA ILE A 101 -2.23 7.19 4.13
C ILE A 101 -2.38 8.16 2.98
N VAL A 102 -3.27 9.14 3.17
CA VAL A 102 -3.40 10.31 2.30
C VAL A 102 -2.85 11.50 3.05
N ALA A 103 -1.73 12.05 2.60
CA ALA A 103 -1.01 13.12 3.29
C ALA A 103 -0.31 14.07 2.32
N ASN A 104 0.26 15.15 2.84
CA ASN A 104 1.06 16.08 2.06
C ASN A 104 2.25 15.37 1.38
N PRO A 105 2.69 15.84 0.20
CA PRO A 105 3.82 15.26 -0.52
C PRO A 105 5.09 15.29 0.33
N PHE A 106 5.89 14.23 0.25
CA PHE A 106 7.21 14.21 0.85
C PHE A 106 8.24 14.79 -0.13
N LEU A 107 9.21 15.58 0.35
CA LEU A 107 10.17 16.30 -0.51
C LEU A 107 10.87 15.41 -1.56
N LYS A 108 11.16 14.15 -1.21
CA LYS A 108 11.80 13.19 -2.10
C LYS A 108 10.88 12.66 -3.21
N TYR A 109 9.60 12.50 -2.92
CA TYR A 109 8.65 11.77 -3.79
C TYR A 109 7.64 12.68 -4.47
N GLY A 110 7.49 13.94 -4.04
CA GLY A 110 6.46 14.82 -4.57
C GLY A 110 5.08 14.20 -4.48
N ASP A 111 4.36 14.22 -5.60
CA ASP A 111 3.03 13.61 -5.75
C ASP A 111 3.05 12.16 -6.25
N ASP A 112 4.23 11.57 -6.42
CA ASP A 112 4.31 10.18 -6.86
C ASP A 112 3.78 9.24 -5.75
N PRO A 113 2.85 8.33 -6.10
CA PRO A 113 2.37 7.31 -5.20
C PRO A 113 3.52 6.33 -4.88
N TYR A 114 3.65 5.92 -3.62
CA TYR A 114 4.69 4.96 -3.24
C TYR A 114 4.30 4.10 -2.03
N THR A 115 4.95 2.95 -1.91
CA THR A 115 4.87 2.09 -0.72
C THR A 115 6.15 2.22 0.08
N LEU A 116 6.04 2.60 1.34
CA LEU A 116 7.18 2.57 2.25
C LEU A 116 7.51 1.11 2.61
N GLN A 117 8.63 0.61 2.11
CA GLN A 117 9.14 -0.73 2.42
C GLN A 117 10.62 -0.67 2.81
N TYR A 118 10.96 -1.28 3.95
CA TYR A 118 12.34 -1.46 4.40
C TYR A 118 12.78 -2.93 4.38
N GLY A 119 11.83 -3.83 4.15
CA GLY A 119 12.07 -5.27 4.11
C GLY A 119 12.71 -5.71 2.80
N GLY A 120 13.13 -6.97 2.76
CA GLY A 120 13.54 -7.62 1.53
C GLY A 120 12.35 -8.21 0.77
N CYS A 121 12.65 -9.02 -0.23
CA CYS A 121 11.64 -9.73 -1.00
C CYS A 121 10.70 -10.59 -0.16
N GLY A 122 9.41 -10.53 -0.45
CA GLY A 122 8.40 -11.30 0.28
C GLY A 122 8.04 -10.71 1.65
N GLU A 123 8.78 -9.71 2.13
CA GLU A 123 8.48 -8.99 3.35
C GLU A 123 7.45 -7.89 3.07
N LYS A 124 6.44 -7.78 3.93
CA LYS A 124 5.39 -6.76 3.75
C LYS A 124 5.95 -5.34 3.88
N GLY A 125 5.40 -4.44 3.08
CA GLY A 125 5.59 -3.00 3.27
C GLY A 125 4.95 -2.49 4.58
N ARG A 126 5.21 -1.22 4.89
CA ARG A 126 4.67 -0.53 6.07
C ARG A 126 3.33 0.13 5.77
N TYR A 127 3.28 0.98 4.76
CA TYR A 127 2.07 1.66 4.29
C TYR A 127 2.26 2.15 2.85
N ILE A 128 1.15 2.40 2.16
CA ILE A 128 1.07 3.11 0.89
C ILE A 128 0.82 4.59 1.18
N HIS A 129 1.49 5.48 0.45
CA HIS A 129 1.33 6.93 0.56
C HIS A 129 0.75 7.49 -0.72
N PHE A 130 -0.36 8.23 -0.59
CA PHE A 130 -0.94 9.02 -1.65
C PHE A 130 -1.01 10.49 -1.25
N THR A 131 -0.96 11.36 -2.25
CA THR A 131 -1.18 12.80 -2.06
C THR A 131 -2.58 13.22 -2.51
N PRO A 132 -3.09 14.36 -2.01
CA PRO A 132 -4.29 14.96 -2.56
C PRO A 132 -4.19 15.22 -4.06
N ASP A 133 -3.04 15.70 -4.57
CA ASP A 133 -2.88 15.97 -6.00
C ASP A 133 -3.01 14.69 -6.83
N PHE A 134 -2.40 13.58 -6.39
CA PHE A 134 -2.59 12.28 -7.04
C PHE A 134 -4.06 11.87 -7.11
N LEU A 135 -4.81 12.07 -6.02
CA LEU A 135 -6.23 11.69 -5.96
C LEU A 135 -7.14 12.64 -6.73
N LEU A 136 -6.80 13.92 -6.84
CA LEU A 136 -7.67 14.96 -7.41
C LEU A 136 -7.35 15.31 -8.87
N ASN A 137 -6.10 15.13 -9.31
CA ASN A 137 -5.62 15.57 -10.62
C ASN A 137 -5.08 14.40 -11.46
N ASP A 138 -5.34 14.43 -12.78
CA ASP A 138 -4.96 13.36 -13.72
C ASP A 138 -3.55 13.53 -14.32
N LYS A 139 -2.69 14.37 -13.73
CA LYS A 139 -1.33 14.65 -14.25
C LYS A 139 -0.51 13.38 -14.49
N LEU A 140 -0.62 12.43 -13.55
CA LEU A 140 0.10 11.17 -13.58
C LEU A 140 -0.61 10.07 -14.38
N TYR A 141 -1.82 10.32 -14.90
CA TYR A 141 -2.59 9.33 -15.65
C TYR A 141 -1.87 8.87 -16.92
N ASN A 142 -1.24 9.78 -17.65
CA ASN A 142 -0.50 9.44 -18.86
C ASN A 142 0.78 8.64 -18.59
N ILE A 143 1.29 8.67 -17.36
CA ILE A 143 2.54 8.01 -16.95
C ILE A 143 2.23 6.62 -16.39
N TYR A 144 1.33 6.54 -15.40
CA TYR A 144 1.04 5.30 -14.68
C TYR A 144 -0.27 4.62 -15.09
N GLY A 145 -1.14 5.32 -15.83
CA GLY A 145 -2.49 4.86 -16.18
C GLY A 145 -3.52 5.17 -15.09
N SER A 146 -4.57 4.34 -15.00
CA SER A 146 -5.63 4.56 -14.02
C SER A 146 -5.13 4.41 -12.59
N ARG A 147 -5.66 5.22 -11.68
CA ARG A 147 -5.36 5.14 -10.23
C ARG A 147 -5.59 3.75 -9.67
N ALA A 148 -6.53 3.00 -10.23
CA ALA A 148 -6.80 1.63 -9.85
C ALA A 148 -5.61 0.68 -10.11
N LYS A 149 -4.93 0.84 -11.26
CA LYS A 149 -3.72 0.07 -11.58
C LYS A 149 -2.58 0.42 -10.63
N VAL A 150 -2.38 1.71 -10.38
CA VAL A 150 -1.42 2.21 -9.41
C VAL A 150 -1.70 1.65 -8.02
N PHE A 151 -2.97 1.66 -7.57
CA PHE A 151 -3.35 1.10 -6.28
C PHE A 151 -3.01 -0.38 -6.18
N VAL A 152 -3.26 -1.16 -7.23
CA VAL A 152 -2.90 -2.59 -7.27
C VAL A 152 -1.39 -2.81 -7.30
N HIS A 153 -0.65 -1.95 -8.00
CA HIS A 153 0.82 -1.95 -8.03
C HIS A 153 1.40 -1.73 -6.64
N GLU A 154 1.00 -0.64 -5.96
CA GLU A 154 1.41 -0.34 -4.59
C GLU A 154 0.92 -1.39 -3.59
N TRP A 155 -0.28 -1.95 -3.81
CA TRP A 155 -0.79 -3.05 -3.00
C TRP A 155 0.08 -4.30 -3.07
N ALA A 156 0.64 -4.59 -4.25
CA ALA A 156 1.56 -5.72 -4.42
C ALA A 156 2.85 -5.48 -3.62
N HIS A 157 3.43 -4.27 -3.66
CA HIS A 157 4.56 -3.90 -2.80
C HIS A 157 4.21 -4.07 -1.32
N LEU A 158 3.06 -3.54 -0.89
CA LEU A 158 2.63 -3.59 0.51
C LEU A 158 2.42 -5.03 1.00
N ARG A 159 1.73 -5.88 0.23
CA ARG A 159 1.29 -7.19 0.71
C ARG A 159 2.24 -8.33 0.39
N TRP A 160 2.92 -8.26 -0.74
CA TRP A 160 3.72 -9.37 -1.26
C TRP A 160 5.22 -9.05 -1.23
N GLY A 161 5.62 -7.83 -0.88
CA GLY A 161 7.04 -7.47 -0.80
C GLY A 161 7.76 -7.63 -2.13
N VAL A 162 7.04 -7.35 -3.23
CA VAL A 162 7.64 -7.27 -4.56
C VAL A 162 8.25 -5.89 -4.75
N PHE A 163 9.13 -5.74 -5.72
CA PHE A 163 9.79 -4.48 -6.05
C PHE A 163 9.50 -4.12 -7.50
N ASP A 164 9.72 -2.86 -7.85
CA ASP A 164 9.64 -2.42 -9.24
C ASP A 164 10.57 -3.26 -10.12
N GLU A 165 10.14 -3.49 -11.36
CA GLU A 165 10.93 -4.26 -12.33
C GLU A 165 12.25 -3.56 -12.65
N TYR A 166 12.23 -2.23 -12.65
CA TYR A 166 13.38 -1.38 -12.94
C TYR A 166 13.96 -0.79 -11.67
N ASN A 167 15.27 -0.81 -11.55
CA ASN A 167 15.98 -0.11 -10.50
C ASN A 167 16.44 1.26 -11.02
N ASN A 168 15.88 2.35 -10.49
CA ASN A 168 16.25 3.71 -10.89
C ASN A 168 17.65 4.11 -10.40
N ASP A 169 18.15 3.53 -9.31
CA ASP A 169 19.47 3.81 -8.75
C ASP A 169 20.59 3.03 -9.47
N ALA A 170 20.26 1.81 -9.93
CA ALA A 170 21.16 0.94 -10.69
C ALA A 170 20.44 0.34 -11.91
N PRO A 171 20.20 1.13 -12.97
CA PRO A 171 19.39 0.70 -14.11
C PRO A 171 20.05 -0.36 -14.99
N PHE A 172 21.37 -0.54 -14.88
CA PHE A 172 22.14 -1.49 -15.68
C PHE A 172 23.13 -2.28 -14.81
N TYR A 173 23.38 -3.53 -15.19
CA TYR A 173 24.47 -4.36 -14.65
C TYR A 173 25.28 -5.01 -15.78
N MET A 174 26.52 -5.39 -15.47
CA MET A 174 27.39 -6.14 -16.37
C MET A 174 27.09 -7.64 -16.21
N SER A 175 26.48 -8.24 -17.23
CA SER A 175 26.24 -9.67 -17.33
C SER A 175 27.44 -10.35 -17.97
N ALA A 176 28.06 -11.31 -17.27
CA ALA A 176 29.17 -12.10 -17.79
C ALA A 176 28.67 -13.50 -18.17
N ASN A 177 27.80 -13.56 -19.18
CA ASN A 177 27.37 -14.85 -19.74
C ASN A 177 28.34 -15.27 -20.85
N ALA A 178 28.90 -16.48 -20.73
CA ALA A 178 29.73 -17.14 -21.76
C ALA A 178 30.99 -16.37 -22.25
N GLY A 179 31.64 -15.58 -21.39
CA GLY A 179 32.96 -14.97 -21.67
C GLY A 179 32.93 -13.62 -22.42
N THR A 180 31.76 -13.13 -22.80
CA THR A 180 31.55 -11.76 -23.26
C THR A 180 30.77 -10.98 -22.22
N ALA A 181 31.35 -9.90 -21.70
CA ALA A 181 30.64 -9.02 -20.80
C ALA A 181 29.68 -8.13 -21.60
N SER A 182 28.38 -8.20 -21.31
CA SER A 182 27.34 -7.36 -21.92
C SER A 182 26.65 -6.52 -20.86
N VAL A 183 26.38 -5.25 -21.19
CA VAL A 183 25.55 -4.38 -20.36
C VAL A 183 24.09 -4.81 -20.54
N GLU A 184 23.46 -5.24 -19.47
CA GLU A 184 22.04 -5.60 -19.43
C GLU A 184 21.29 -4.65 -18.49
N ALA A 185 20.04 -4.35 -18.81
CA ALA A 185 19.19 -3.61 -17.89
C ALA A 185 18.90 -4.48 -16.65
N THR A 186 18.91 -3.89 -15.46
CA THR A 186 18.53 -4.59 -14.23
C THR A 186 17.13 -5.13 -14.37
N ARG A 187 17.00 -6.45 -14.28
CA ARG A 187 15.73 -7.17 -14.37
C ARG A 187 15.45 -7.87 -13.05
N TYR A 188 14.25 -7.63 -12.52
CA TYR A 188 13.62 -8.36 -11.42
C TYR A 188 14.38 -8.30 -10.09
N GLN A 189 14.06 -7.31 -9.25
CA GLN A 189 14.53 -7.34 -7.87
C GLN A 189 13.77 -8.38 -7.03
N CYS A 190 12.51 -8.71 -7.36
CA CYS A 190 11.87 -9.94 -6.87
C CYS A 190 10.59 -10.37 -7.59
N PHE A 191 10.67 -11.45 -8.38
CA PHE A 191 9.52 -12.22 -8.86
C PHE A 191 9.65 -13.68 -8.43
N ARG A 192 9.02 -14.04 -7.31
CA ARG A 192 8.58 -15.42 -7.04
C ARG A 192 7.16 -15.40 -6.49
N PHE A 193 6.22 -15.00 -7.34
CA PHE A 193 4.80 -15.28 -7.12
C PHE A 193 4.11 -15.59 -8.44
N CYS A 194 4.16 -16.87 -8.83
CA CYS A 194 3.10 -17.63 -9.47
C CYS A 194 3.45 -19.12 -9.37
#